data_AF-I8TQ56-F1
#
_entry.id   AF-I8TQ56-F1
#
_cell.length_a   1.000
_cell.length_b   1.000
_cell.length_c   1.000
_cell.angle_alpha   90.00
_cell.angle_beta   90.00
_cell.angle_gamma   90.00
#
_symmetry.space_group_name_H-M   'P 1'
#
loop_
_entity.id
_entity.type
_entity.pdbx_description
1 polymer ?
#
loop_
_entity_poly.entity_id
_entity_poly.type
_entity_poly.pdbx_seq_one_letter_code
_entity_poly.pdbx_strand_id
1 'polypeptide(L)'
;MDDPSTLQDPERLSRHATRRSAATSATKSRWWRIHFFRGMIHDIKRRAPFFISDWTDAWDYRVVPATVYMFFANILPALAFSLDMFEKTHQNYGVNEVLLASVLGAVVFSLFAAQPLVIVGVTGPITVFNYTVYDIIAPRGTNYLGFMAWIGIWSLIMHWIIAITNMCNGLTYVTRFSCDIFGFYVAFVYLQKGIQVLTRQWGSDGETSAYLSIMVALLVLMSGWVCGEIGKSSLFHRWVRKFIEDYGTVLTIVFFTGFVHFGHMRDVSVSTLPISKSFFPTADRGWLVRFWDLSVGDIFLAVPFALLLTILFYFDHNGKRLLLYVPPLSLQQLR
;
A
#
# COMPACT_ATOMS: atom_id res chain seq x y z
N MET A 1 53.54 6.74 -55.64
CA MET A 1 52.22 7.28 -56.02
C MET A 1 51.26 6.56 -55.10
N ASP A 2 51.21 7.02 -53.85
CA ASP A 2 50.61 6.31 -52.73
C ASP A 2 49.14 6.69 -52.63
N ASP A 3 48.27 5.69 -52.75
CA ASP A 3 46.82 5.80 -52.63
C ASP A 3 46.38 5.55 -51.17
N PRO A 4 45.75 6.52 -50.48
CA PRO A 4 45.41 6.39 -49.06
C PRO A 4 43.96 5.90 -48.89
N SER A 5 43.74 4.61 -48.60
CA SER A 5 42.40 4.13 -48.23
C SER A 5 42.35 2.84 -47.39
N THR A 6 43.26 2.69 -46.41
CA THR A 6 43.17 1.62 -45.40
C THR A 6 42.96 2.16 -43.98
N LEU A 7 41.73 2.58 -43.70
CA LEU A 7 41.19 2.62 -42.34
C LEU A 7 39.84 1.90 -42.35
N GLN A 8 39.87 0.61 -42.03
CA GLN A 8 38.65 -0.18 -41.80
C GLN A 8 38.02 0.26 -40.47
N ASP A 9 36.87 0.92 -40.58
CA ASP A 9 36.00 1.32 -39.48
C ASP A 9 35.51 0.09 -38.68
N PRO A 10 35.82 -0.04 -37.37
CA PRO A 10 35.30 -1.12 -36.52
C PRO A 10 33.77 -1.05 -36.33
N GLU A 11 33.14 0.08 -36.69
CA GLU A 11 31.71 0.31 -36.55
C GLU A 11 30.85 -0.46 -37.57
N ARG A 12 31.42 -0.95 -38.68
CA ARG A 12 30.65 -1.70 -39.70
C ARG A 12 30.42 -3.17 -39.32
N LEU A 13 31.27 -3.77 -38.49
CA LEU A 13 31.10 -5.16 -38.05
C LEU A 13 30.01 -5.33 -36.98
N SER A 14 29.64 -4.26 -36.25
CA SER A 14 28.58 -4.30 -35.23
C SER A 14 27.17 -4.25 -35.82
N ARG A 15 26.97 -3.59 -36.97
CA ARG A 15 25.64 -3.46 -37.59
C ARG A 15 25.13 -4.76 -38.23
N HIS A 16 26.01 -5.67 -38.62
CA HIS A 16 25.60 -6.97 -39.17
C HIS A 16 25.32 -8.04 -38.10
N ALA A 17 25.96 -7.97 -36.93
CA ALA A 17 25.66 -8.85 -35.81
C ALA A 17 24.26 -8.57 -35.21
N THR A 18 23.84 -7.30 -35.17
CA THR A 18 22.55 -6.89 -34.60
C THR A 18 21.34 -7.26 -35.47
N ARG A 19 21.54 -7.49 -36.78
CA ARG A 19 20.45 -7.90 -37.68
C ARG A 19 20.10 -9.39 -37.60
N ARG A 20 21.04 -10.26 -37.20
CA ARG A 20 20.80 -11.71 -37.12
C ARG A 20 20.09 -12.14 -35.82
N SER A 21 20.21 -11.38 -34.75
CA SER A 21 19.53 -11.64 -33.47
C SER A 21 18.12 -11.05 -33.38
N ALA A 22 17.74 -10.13 -34.28
CA ALA A 22 16.37 -9.61 -34.39
C ALA A 22 15.44 -10.49 -35.25
N ALA A 23 15.98 -11.55 -35.87
CA ALA A 23 15.23 -12.49 -36.71
C ALA A 23 14.81 -13.77 -35.97
N THR A 24 14.79 -13.78 -34.63
CA THR A 24 14.07 -14.80 -33.87
C THR A 24 12.57 -14.52 -33.97
N SER A 25 11.93 -15.19 -34.95
CA SER A 25 10.51 -15.58 -34.95
C SER A 25 9.63 -14.74 -34.03
N ALA A 26 9.23 -13.55 -34.51
CA ALA A 26 8.05 -12.88 -33.98
C ALA A 26 6.83 -13.69 -34.40
N THR A 27 6.65 -14.86 -33.79
CA THR A 27 5.37 -15.57 -33.82
C THR A 27 4.39 -14.64 -33.11
N LYS A 28 3.61 -13.89 -33.89
CA LYS A 28 2.46 -13.12 -33.41
C LYS A 28 1.57 -14.09 -32.62
N SER A 29 1.75 -14.10 -31.30
CA SER A 29 0.89 -14.84 -30.40
C SER A 29 -0.51 -14.27 -30.58
N ARG A 30 -1.41 -15.05 -31.18
CA ARG A 30 -2.85 -14.71 -31.23
C ARG A 30 -3.28 -14.39 -29.79
N TRP A 31 -3.89 -13.22 -29.59
CA TRP A 31 -4.41 -12.74 -28.29
C TRP A 31 -5.32 -13.78 -27.57
N TRP A 32 -5.88 -14.73 -28.34
CA TRP A 32 -6.72 -15.82 -27.88
C TRP A 32 -6.00 -17.10 -27.39
N ARG A 33 -4.68 -17.25 -27.58
CA ARG A 33 -3.93 -18.42 -27.06
C ARG A 33 -3.51 -18.19 -25.61
N ILE A 34 -4.47 -18.32 -24.70
CA ILE A 34 -4.22 -18.34 -23.26
C ILE A 34 -3.41 -19.60 -22.94
N HIS A 35 -2.14 -19.43 -22.59
CA HIS A 35 -1.33 -20.50 -22.04
C HIS A 35 -1.48 -20.43 -20.53
N PHE A 36 -2.30 -21.32 -19.98
CA PHE A 36 -2.54 -21.39 -18.55
C PHE A 36 -1.21 -21.54 -17.77
N PHE A 37 -1.11 -20.86 -16.62
CA PHE A 37 0.04 -20.86 -15.69
C PHE A 37 1.38 -20.34 -16.23
N ARG A 38 1.50 -20.01 -17.53
CA ARG A 38 2.77 -19.55 -18.11
C ARG A 38 3.31 -18.28 -17.45
N GLY A 39 2.43 -17.35 -17.09
CA GLY A 39 2.78 -16.12 -16.38
C GLY A 39 3.38 -16.39 -15.00
N MET A 40 2.67 -17.18 -14.18
CA MET A 40 3.13 -17.54 -12.82
C MET A 40 4.50 -18.24 -12.83
N ILE A 41 4.69 -19.20 -13.74
CA ILE A 41 5.96 -19.95 -13.84
C ILE A 41 7.10 -19.00 -14.23
N HIS A 42 6.85 -18.06 -15.14
CA HIS A 42 7.85 -17.08 -15.56
C HIS A 42 8.23 -16.12 -14.43
N ASP A 43 7.25 -15.67 -13.65
CA ASP A 43 7.49 -14.79 -12.48
C ASP A 43 8.34 -15.50 -11.41
N ILE A 44 8.04 -16.76 -11.11
CA ILE A 44 8.83 -17.57 -10.16
C ILE A 44 10.25 -17.76 -10.68
N LYS A 45 10.43 -18.16 -11.94
CA LYS A 45 11.76 -18.36 -12.53
C LYS A 45 12.60 -17.09 -12.53
N ARG A 46 11.97 -15.93 -12.73
CA ARG A 46 12.66 -14.64 -12.70
C ARG A 46 13.03 -14.23 -11.28
N ARG A 47 12.21 -14.56 -10.28
CA ARG A 47 12.44 -14.13 -8.88
C ARG A 47 13.30 -15.07 -8.06
N ALA A 48 13.16 -16.38 -8.23
CA ALA A 48 13.85 -17.39 -7.43
C ALA A 48 15.37 -17.15 -7.24
N PRO A 49 16.17 -16.75 -8.25
CA PRO A 49 17.61 -16.57 -8.05
C PRO A 49 17.98 -15.39 -7.12
N PHE A 50 17.12 -14.37 -7.02
CA PHE A 50 17.40 -13.19 -6.20
C PHE A 50 16.95 -13.34 -4.74
N PHE A 51 16.16 -14.35 -4.42
CA PHE A 51 15.60 -14.49 -3.08
C PHE A 51 16.67 -14.62 -1.98
N ILE A 52 17.77 -15.33 -2.26
CA ILE A 52 18.86 -15.49 -1.30
C ILE A 52 19.70 -14.21 -1.20
N SER A 53 19.97 -13.53 -2.33
CA SER A 53 20.72 -12.28 -2.32
C SER A 53 20.00 -11.15 -1.59
N ASP A 54 18.65 -11.15 -1.60
CA ASP A 54 17.86 -10.14 -0.87
C ASP A 54 18.19 -10.10 0.64
N TRP A 55 18.52 -11.24 1.25
CA TRP A 55 18.90 -11.30 2.68
C TRP A 55 20.30 -10.77 2.95
N THR A 56 21.24 -10.97 2.02
CA THR A 56 22.59 -10.40 2.13
C THR A 56 22.59 -8.91 1.84
N ASP A 57 21.78 -8.46 0.87
CA ASP A 57 21.64 -7.05 0.50
C ASP A 57 20.94 -6.24 1.58
N ALA A 58 20.12 -6.87 2.43
CA ALA A 58 19.49 -6.24 3.59
C ALA A 58 20.48 -5.84 4.69
N TRP A 59 21.73 -6.31 4.66
CA TRP A 59 22.76 -5.95 5.64
C TRP A 59 23.42 -4.59 5.32
N ASP A 60 22.60 -3.55 5.16
CA ASP A 60 23.02 -2.16 4.98
C ASP A 60 22.47 -1.29 6.12
N TYR A 61 23.29 -0.38 6.64
CA TYR A 61 22.91 0.51 7.73
C TYR A 61 21.68 1.38 7.40
N ARG A 62 21.41 1.65 6.11
CA ARG A 62 20.24 2.41 5.63
C ARG A 62 18.93 1.64 5.76
N VAL A 63 18.97 0.33 5.95
CA VAL A 63 17.76 -0.47 6.14
C VAL A 63 17.08 -0.12 7.46
N VAL A 64 17.83 0.13 8.53
CA VAL A 64 17.27 0.49 9.85
C VAL A 64 16.39 1.74 9.80
N PRO A 65 16.86 2.91 9.31
CA PRO A 65 16.00 4.09 9.19
C PRO A 65 14.83 3.86 8.25
N ALA A 66 15.04 3.17 7.12
CA ALA A 66 13.98 2.85 6.18
C ALA A 66 12.88 2.00 6.83
N THR A 67 13.23 0.97 7.60
CA THR A 67 12.26 0.11 8.31
C THR A 67 11.46 0.91 9.33
N VAL A 68 12.12 1.76 10.12
CA VAL A 68 11.46 2.59 11.14
C VAL A 68 10.52 3.60 10.49
N TYR A 69 10.98 4.31 9.46
CA TYR A 69 10.14 5.24 8.70
C TYR A 69 8.95 4.54 8.07
N MET A 70 9.17 3.41 7.40
CA MET A 70 8.11 2.65 6.73
C MET A 70 7.08 2.08 7.70
N PHE A 71 7.49 1.70 8.91
CA PHE A 71 6.56 1.27 9.96
C PHE A 71 5.57 2.39 10.31
N PHE A 72 6.06 3.60 10.61
CA PHE A 72 5.19 4.74 10.93
C PHE A 72 4.35 5.19 9.74
N ALA A 73 4.94 5.18 8.53
CA ALA A 73 4.24 5.53 7.30
C ALA A 73 3.08 4.58 6.97
N ASN A 74 3.16 3.30 7.36
CA ASN A 74 2.09 2.33 7.13
C ASN A 74 1.08 2.26 8.29
N ILE A 75 1.54 2.37 9.54
CA ILE A 75 0.66 2.22 10.71
C ILE A 75 -0.29 3.40 10.87
N LEU A 76 0.16 4.64 10.59
CA LEU A 76 -0.67 5.83 10.80
C LEU A 76 -1.92 5.86 9.89
N PRO A 77 -1.80 5.64 8.55
CA PRO A 77 -2.98 5.50 7.71
C PRO A 77 -3.85 4.30 8.08
N ALA A 78 -3.23 3.15 8.41
CA ALA A 78 -3.98 1.96 8.82
C ALA A 78 -4.84 2.23 10.05
N LEU A 79 -4.30 2.92 11.06
CA LEU A 79 -5.02 3.33 12.25
C LEU A 79 -6.16 4.30 11.91
N ALA A 80 -5.89 5.35 11.14
CA ALA A 80 -6.91 6.33 10.74
C ALA A 80 -8.09 5.69 9.99
N PHE A 81 -7.79 4.81 9.02
CA PHE A 81 -8.81 4.09 8.27
C PHE A 81 -9.55 3.05 9.11
N SER A 82 -8.83 2.32 9.98
CA SER A 82 -9.47 1.35 10.87
C SER A 82 -10.41 2.01 11.88
N LEU A 83 -10.08 3.21 12.37
CA LEU A 83 -10.93 3.97 13.27
C LEU A 83 -12.21 4.45 12.56
N ASP A 84 -12.07 5.05 11.37
CA ASP A 84 -13.23 5.47 10.56
C ASP A 84 -14.14 4.27 10.26
N MET A 85 -13.57 3.12 9.92
CA MET A 85 -14.32 1.89 9.68
C MET A 85 -15.00 1.35 10.95
N PHE A 86 -14.29 1.34 12.07
CA PHE A 86 -14.79 0.86 13.35
C PHE A 86 -16.04 1.63 13.79
N GLU A 87 -15.99 2.94 13.64
CA GLU A 87 -17.12 3.79 14.00
C GLU A 87 -18.28 3.68 13.00
N LYS A 88 -17.99 3.57 11.70
CA LYS A 88 -19.02 3.42 10.65
C LYS A 88 -19.71 2.05 10.64
N THR A 89 -19.05 1.02 11.15
CA THR A 89 -19.59 -0.36 11.21
C THR A 89 -20.22 -0.68 12.58
N HIS A 90 -20.54 0.33 13.39
CA HIS A 90 -21.06 0.18 14.76
C HIS A 90 -20.25 -0.84 15.58
N GLN A 91 -18.93 -0.73 15.54
CA GLN A 91 -17.98 -1.56 16.30
C GLN A 91 -17.92 -3.05 15.89
N ASN A 92 -18.55 -3.44 14.77
CA ASN A 92 -18.47 -4.82 14.28
C ASN A 92 -17.10 -5.19 13.68
N TYR A 93 -16.40 -4.20 13.11
CA TYR A 93 -15.07 -4.34 12.51
C TYR A 93 -14.06 -3.51 13.30
N GLY A 94 -13.28 -4.16 14.17
CA GLY A 94 -12.39 -3.46 15.09
C GLY A 94 -11.00 -3.11 14.58
N VAL A 95 -10.37 -2.17 15.28
CA VAL A 95 -9.00 -1.72 15.02
C VAL A 95 -8.00 -2.88 15.19
N ASN A 96 -8.20 -3.73 16.21
CA ASN A 96 -7.32 -4.87 16.48
C ASN A 96 -7.32 -5.89 15.32
N GLU A 97 -8.50 -6.20 14.77
CA GLU A 97 -8.64 -7.11 13.64
C GLU A 97 -7.92 -6.58 12.39
N VAL A 98 -8.06 -5.28 12.12
CA VAL A 98 -7.40 -4.63 10.99
C VAL A 98 -5.88 -4.63 11.15
N LEU A 99 -5.39 -4.30 12.34
CA LEU A 99 -3.95 -4.30 12.64
C LEU A 99 -3.36 -5.70 12.53
N LEU A 100 -4.02 -6.71 13.12
CA LEU A 100 -3.57 -8.09 13.04
C LEU A 100 -3.57 -8.59 11.58
N ALA A 101 -4.64 -8.32 10.82
CA ALA A 101 -4.73 -8.69 9.41
C ALA A 101 -3.63 -8.00 8.58
N SER A 102 -3.31 -6.74 8.88
CA SER A 102 -2.26 -5.99 8.19
C SER A 102 -0.86 -6.58 8.46
N VAL A 103 -0.57 -6.95 9.72
CA VAL A 103 0.72 -7.57 10.09
C VAL A 103 0.85 -8.96 9.45
N LEU A 104 -0.16 -9.80 9.55
CA LEU A 104 -0.15 -11.14 8.93
C LEU A 104 -0.01 -11.04 7.41
N GLY A 105 -0.78 -10.15 6.79
CA GLY A 105 -0.69 -9.89 5.35
C GLY A 105 0.68 -9.40 4.92
N ALA A 106 1.28 -8.46 5.66
CA ALA A 106 2.62 -7.94 5.37
C ALA A 106 3.71 -9.00 5.51
N VAL A 107 3.68 -9.84 6.55
CA VAL A 107 4.65 -10.92 6.74
C VAL A 107 4.55 -11.94 5.61
N VAL A 108 3.35 -12.46 5.33
CA VAL A 108 3.14 -13.44 4.25
C VAL A 108 3.51 -12.84 2.89
N PHE A 109 3.11 -11.59 2.62
CA PHE A 109 3.46 -10.92 1.37
C PHE A 109 4.97 -10.72 1.24
N SER A 110 5.66 -10.28 2.28
CA SER A 110 7.11 -10.05 2.23
C SER A 110 7.93 -11.30 1.88
N LEU A 111 7.47 -12.48 2.33
CA LEU A 111 8.16 -13.76 2.09
C LEU A 111 7.86 -14.35 0.71
N PHE A 112 6.64 -14.20 0.20
CA PHE A 112 6.20 -14.87 -1.03
C PHE A 112 6.01 -13.93 -2.23
N ALA A 113 6.13 -12.62 -2.06
CA ALA A 113 5.93 -11.68 -3.16
C ALA A 113 7.07 -11.69 -4.17
N ALA A 114 6.69 -11.64 -5.46
CA ALA A 114 7.64 -11.39 -6.54
C ALA A 114 8.25 -9.97 -6.52
N GLN A 115 7.78 -9.06 -5.66
CA GLN A 115 8.26 -7.69 -5.48
C GLN A 115 8.03 -7.20 -4.02
N PRO A 116 9.00 -7.34 -3.09
CA PRO A 116 8.86 -7.04 -1.68
C PRO A 116 8.93 -5.55 -1.36
N LEU A 117 9.36 -4.72 -2.33
CA LEU A 117 9.34 -3.26 -2.20
C LEU A 117 7.90 -2.70 -2.21
N VAL A 118 6.91 -3.48 -2.64
CA VAL A 118 5.51 -3.08 -2.57
C VAL A 118 5.02 -3.23 -1.14
N ILE A 119 4.56 -2.14 -0.54
CA ILE A 119 3.95 -2.17 0.79
C ILE A 119 2.46 -2.45 0.65
N VAL A 120 2.02 -3.50 1.34
CA VAL A 120 0.61 -3.85 1.50
C VAL A 120 0.08 -3.23 2.80
N GLY A 121 -1.14 -2.71 2.73
CA GLY A 121 -1.77 -2.02 3.84
C GLY A 121 -3.22 -1.68 3.51
N VAL A 122 -3.95 -1.29 4.53
CA VAL A 122 -5.36 -0.89 4.42
C VAL A 122 -5.42 0.46 3.72
N THR A 123 -6.36 0.61 2.78
CA THR A 123 -6.51 1.85 2.01
C THR A 123 -7.90 2.45 2.22
N GLY A 124 -8.01 3.76 1.94
CA GLY A 124 -9.28 4.48 1.96
C GLY A 124 -10.37 3.79 1.13
N PRO A 125 -10.13 3.43 -0.15
CA PRO A 125 -11.14 2.75 -0.98
C PRO A 125 -11.64 1.42 -0.39
N ILE A 126 -10.76 0.61 0.21
CA ILE A 126 -11.14 -0.63 0.89
C ILE A 126 -12.01 -0.32 2.10
N THR A 127 -11.68 0.74 2.84
CA THR A 127 -12.48 1.19 4.00
C THR A 127 -13.88 1.64 3.58
N VAL A 128 -13.96 2.44 2.51
CA VAL A 128 -15.22 2.88 1.89
C VAL A 128 -16.07 1.69 1.46
N PHE A 129 -15.45 0.71 0.80
CA PHE A 129 -16.11 -0.52 0.43
C PHE A 129 -16.68 -1.26 1.64
N ASN A 130 -15.90 -1.44 2.72
CA ASN A 130 -16.33 -2.20 3.90
C ASN A 130 -17.54 -1.60 4.60
N TYR A 131 -17.57 -0.29 4.87
CA TYR A 131 -18.73 0.31 5.51
C TYR A 131 -19.92 0.44 4.56
N THR A 132 -19.70 0.59 3.25
CA THR A 132 -20.81 0.59 2.28
C THR A 132 -21.48 -0.77 2.24
N VAL A 133 -20.71 -1.87 2.28
CA VAL A 133 -21.26 -3.22 2.41
C VAL A 133 -22.02 -3.36 3.72
N TYR A 134 -21.48 -2.82 4.82
CA TYR A 134 -22.16 -2.83 6.11
C TYR A 134 -23.53 -2.15 6.05
N ASP A 135 -23.61 -0.95 5.47
CA ASP A 135 -24.87 -0.19 5.35
C ASP A 135 -25.91 -0.91 4.49
N ILE A 136 -25.47 -1.69 3.49
CA ILE A 136 -26.37 -2.47 2.61
C ILE A 136 -26.85 -3.76 3.27
N ILE A 137 -26.03 -4.39 4.11
CA ILE A 137 -26.27 -5.73 4.66
C ILE A 137 -26.90 -5.67 6.06
N ALA A 138 -26.53 -4.69 6.89
CA ALA A 138 -27.05 -4.57 8.25
C ALA A 138 -28.59 -4.49 8.32
N PRO A 139 -29.30 -3.74 7.45
CA PRO A 139 -30.76 -3.70 7.46
C PRO A 139 -31.44 -5.03 7.09
N ARG A 140 -30.72 -5.96 6.46
CA ARG A 140 -31.25 -7.28 6.06
C ARG A 140 -31.18 -8.31 7.18
N GLY A 141 -30.47 -8.01 8.28
CA GLY A 141 -30.25 -8.95 9.38
C GLY A 141 -29.25 -10.06 9.08
N THR A 142 -28.62 -10.06 7.89
CA THR A 142 -27.57 -11.02 7.53
C THR A 142 -26.30 -10.72 8.34
N ASN A 143 -25.60 -11.77 8.78
CA ASN A 143 -24.33 -11.62 9.49
C ASN A 143 -23.27 -10.97 8.57
N TYR A 144 -22.97 -9.70 8.82
CA TYR A 144 -22.02 -8.89 8.05
C TYR A 144 -20.65 -9.56 7.91
N LEU A 145 -20.10 -10.16 8.97
CA LEU A 145 -18.76 -10.73 8.92
C LEU A 145 -18.70 -12.04 8.16
N GLY A 146 -19.75 -12.85 8.26
CA GLY A 146 -19.91 -14.03 7.41
C GLY A 146 -20.00 -13.61 5.95
N PHE A 147 -20.77 -12.56 5.65
CA PHE A 147 -20.90 -12.03 4.29
C PHE A 147 -19.57 -11.50 3.74
N MET A 148 -18.81 -10.77 4.57
CA MET A 148 -17.45 -10.31 4.23
C MET A 148 -16.49 -11.47 3.96
N ALA A 149 -16.59 -12.58 4.70
CA ALA A 149 -15.79 -13.77 4.44
C ALA A 149 -16.10 -14.37 3.05
N TRP A 150 -17.37 -14.45 2.65
CA TRP A 150 -17.75 -14.90 1.31
C TRP A 150 -17.30 -13.94 0.19
N ILE A 151 -17.37 -12.62 0.42
CA ILE A 151 -16.77 -11.64 -0.50
C ILE A 151 -15.28 -11.95 -0.69
N GLY A 152 -14.55 -12.24 0.39
CA GLY A 152 -13.14 -12.61 0.36
C GLY A 152 -12.88 -13.91 -0.41
N ILE A 153 -13.67 -14.95 -0.17
CA ILE A 153 -13.55 -16.26 -0.85
C ILE A 153 -13.80 -16.10 -2.36
N TRP A 154 -14.87 -15.41 -2.75
CA TRP A 154 -15.15 -15.14 -4.16
C TRP A 154 -14.06 -14.30 -4.80
N SER A 155 -13.52 -13.30 -4.08
CA SER A 155 -12.41 -12.49 -4.59
C SER A 155 -11.15 -13.33 -4.77
N LEU A 156 -10.84 -14.25 -3.86
CA LEU A 156 -9.73 -15.20 -4.00
C LEU A 156 -9.88 -16.04 -5.29
N ILE A 157 -11.06 -16.62 -5.52
CA ILE A 157 -11.35 -17.42 -6.71
C ILE A 157 -11.14 -16.58 -7.99
N MET A 158 -11.67 -15.35 -8.02
CA MET A 158 -11.52 -14.46 -9.17
C MET A 158 -10.05 -14.07 -9.42
N HIS A 159 -9.26 -13.81 -8.37
CA HIS A 159 -7.82 -13.57 -8.52
C HIS A 159 -7.06 -14.77 -9.06
N TRP A 160 -7.42 -15.99 -8.66
CA TRP A 160 -6.85 -17.22 -9.22
C TRP A 160 -7.17 -17.35 -10.71
N ILE A 161 -8.42 -17.07 -11.11
CA ILE A 161 -8.82 -17.07 -12.52
C ILE A 161 -7.99 -16.05 -13.31
N ILE A 162 -7.84 -14.82 -12.81
CA ILE A 162 -7.03 -13.76 -13.44
C ILE A 162 -5.56 -14.18 -13.58
N ALA A 163 -4.99 -14.79 -12.54
CA ALA A 163 -3.60 -15.27 -12.54
C ALA A 163 -3.37 -16.40 -13.54
N ILE A 164 -4.28 -17.38 -13.60
CA ILE A 164 -4.20 -18.53 -14.50
C ILE A 164 -4.38 -18.12 -15.96
N THR A 165 -5.32 -17.20 -16.23
CA THR A 165 -5.61 -16.69 -17.58
C THR A 165 -4.57 -15.69 -18.10
N ASN A 166 -3.56 -15.34 -17.29
CA ASN A 166 -2.55 -14.34 -17.61
C ASN A 166 -3.15 -12.97 -18.00
N MET A 167 -4.30 -12.63 -17.43
CA MET A 167 -5.02 -11.38 -17.71
C MET A 167 -4.24 -10.14 -17.22
N CYS A 168 -3.23 -10.34 -16.35
CA CYS A 168 -2.24 -9.33 -15.96
C CYS A 168 -1.50 -8.70 -17.16
N ASN A 169 -1.47 -9.34 -18.33
CA ASN A 169 -0.87 -8.71 -19.53
C ASN A 169 -1.70 -7.51 -20.03
N GLY A 170 -2.96 -7.37 -19.63
CA GLY A 170 -3.79 -6.20 -19.92
C GLY A 170 -3.31 -4.91 -19.23
N LEU A 171 -2.31 -5.01 -18.34
CA LEU A 171 -1.71 -3.86 -17.67
C LEU A 171 -0.81 -3.01 -18.54
N THR A 172 -0.37 -3.53 -19.69
CA THR A 172 0.37 -2.72 -20.67
C THR A 172 -0.47 -1.58 -21.25
N TYR A 173 -1.80 -1.62 -21.05
CA TYR A 173 -2.71 -0.55 -21.45
C TYR A 173 -2.84 0.57 -20.39
N VAL A 174 -2.35 0.37 -19.16
CA VAL A 174 -2.35 1.41 -18.13
C VAL A 174 -1.16 2.32 -18.34
N THR A 175 -1.42 3.60 -18.61
CA THR A 175 -0.38 4.60 -18.86
C THR A 175 0.06 5.29 -17.57
N ARG A 176 1.23 5.95 -17.62
CA ARG A 176 1.74 6.77 -16.51
C ARG A 176 0.73 7.83 -16.08
N PHE A 177 0.03 8.44 -17.03
CA PHE A 177 -1.02 9.43 -16.78
C PHE A 177 -2.12 8.88 -15.86
N SER A 178 -2.62 7.67 -16.12
CA SER A 178 -3.63 7.04 -15.27
C SER A 178 -3.10 6.76 -13.85
N CYS A 179 -1.84 6.37 -13.72
CA CYS A 179 -1.22 6.13 -12.42
C CYS A 179 -0.98 7.42 -11.64
N ASP A 180 -0.57 8.51 -12.29
CA ASP A 180 -0.37 9.81 -11.66
C ASP A 180 -1.72 10.38 -11.15
N ILE A 181 -2.78 10.27 -11.96
CA ILE A 181 -4.15 10.65 -11.54
C ILE A 181 -4.62 9.80 -10.36
N PHE A 182 -4.38 8.49 -10.39
CA PHE A 182 -4.76 7.61 -9.29
C PHE A 182 -3.99 7.96 -8.02
N GLY A 183 -2.69 8.23 -8.11
CA GLY A 183 -1.88 8.69 -7.00
C GLY A 183 -2.40 10.01 -6.41
N PHE A 184 -2.79 10.96 -7.26
CA PHE A 184 -3.41 12.21 -6.83
C PHE A 184 -4.77 11.98 -6.15
N TYR A 185 -5.62 11.10 -6.68
CA TYR A 185 -6.88 10.70 -6.05
C TYR A 185 -6.67 10.12 -4.65
N VAL A 186 -5.72 9.20 -4.49
CA VAL A 186 -5.38 8.61 -3.19
C VAL A 186 -4.89 9.70 -2.22
N ALA A 187 -4.01 10.60 -2.66
CA ALA A 187 -3.54 11.71 -1.83
C ALA A 187 -4.69 12.63 -1.36
N PHE A 188 -5.65 12.93 -2.24
CA PHE A 188 -6.82 13.75 -1.90
C PHE A 188 -7.74 13.06 -0.88
N VAL A 189 -7.98 11.75 -1.04
CA VAL A 189 -8.76 10.95 -0.07
C VAL A 189 -8.07 10.94 1.30
N TYR A 190 -6.75 10.81 1.34
CA TYR A 190 -5.99 10.87 2.59
C TYR A 190 -6.12 12.23 3.28
N LEU A 191 -6.04 13.33 2.52
CA LEU A 191 -6.23 14.68 3.05
C LEU A 191 -7.63 14.88 3.60
N GLN A 192 -8.66 14.50 2.83
CA GLN A 192 -10.07 14.60 3.26
C GLN A 192 -10.32 13.78 4.53
N LYS A 193 -9.77 12.56 4.62
CA LYS A 193 -9.91 11.69 5.78
C LYS A 193 -9.19 12.24 7.01
N GLY A 194 -8.00 12.82 6.85
CA GLY A 194 -7.31 13.53 7.92
C GLY A 194 -8.15 14.68 8.50
N ILE A 195 -8.77 15.49 7.63
CA ILE A 195 -9.68 16.56 8.05
C ILE A 195 -10.93 15.99 8.75
N GLN A 196 -11.53 14.92 8.21
CA GLN A 196 -12.71 14.29 8.80
C GLN A 196 -12.45 13.75 10.21
N VAL A 197 -11.26 13.19 10.47
CA VAL A 197 -10.87 12.73 11.81
C VAL A 197 -10.75 13.91 12.78
N LEU A 198 -10.14 15.02 12.34
CA LEU A 198 -10.00 16.24 13.16
C LEU A 198 -11.35 16.89 13.48
N THR A 199 -12.24 17.03 12.49
CA THR A 199 -13.57 17.64 12.72
C THR A 199 -14.45 16.76 13.60
N ARG A 200 -14.24 15.44 13.59
CA ARG A 200 -14.99 14.52 14.44
C ARG A 200 -14.71 14.70 15.93
N GLN A 201 -13.47 15.03 16.30
CA GLN A 201 -13.07 15.26 17.69
C GLN A 201 -13.85 16.42 18.33
N TRP A 202 -14.33 17.37 17.52
CA TRP A 202 -15.19 18.46 17.97
C TRP A 202 -16.53 17.97 18.56
N GLY A 203 -17.06 16.87 18.02
CA GLY A 203 -18.36 16.33 18.44
C GLY A 203 -18.31 15.40 19.65
N SER A 204 -17.14 14.83 19.98
CA SER A 204 -17.00 13.82 21.03
C SER A 204 -16.47 14.37 22.36
N ASP A 205 -15.43 15.21 22.35
CA ASP A 205 -14.58 15.44 23.53
C ASP A 205 -14.44 16.92 23.96
N GLY A 206 -15.38 17.77 23.51
CA GLY A 206 -15.46 19.19 23.87
C GLY A 206 -14.49 20.09 23.09
N GLU A 207 -14.79 21.39 23.05
CA GLU A 207 -14.10 22.36 22.19
C GLU A 207 -12.59 22.46 22.52
N THR A 208 -12.23 22.41 23.81
CA THR A 208 -10.83 22.52 24.26
C THR A 208 -9.95 21.37 23.75
N SER A 209 -10.46 20.13 23.74
CA SER A 209 -9.73 18.96 23.23
C SER A 209 -9.55 19.03 21.71
N ALA A 210 -10.56 19.53 21.00
CA ALA A 210 -10.51 19.71 19.56
C ALA A 210 -9.47 20.78 19.15
N TYR A 211 -9.41 21.92 19.83
CA TYR A 211 -8.39 22.94 19.59
C TYR A 211 -6.97 22.41 19.81
N LEU A 212 -6.76 21.66 20.90
CA LEU A 212 -5.46 21.05 21.20
C LEU A 212 -5.06 20.04 20.12
N SER A 213 -5.99 19.20 19.67
CA SER A 213 -5.73 18.20 18.64
C SER A 213 -5.40 18.82 17.27
N ILE A 214 -6.10 19.90 16.88
CA ILE A 214 -5.79 20.67 15.66
C ILE A 214 -4.40 21.31 15.77
N MET A 215 -4.10 21.93 16.91
CA MET A 215 -2.79 22.54 17.14
C MET A 215 -1.67 21.51 16.99
N VAL A 216 -1.80 20.35 17.64
CA VAL A 216 -0.81 19.27 17.58
C VAL A 216 -0.68 18.73 16.15
N ALA A 217 -1.80 18.52 15.43
CA ALA A 217 -1.77 18.03 14.05
C ALA A 217 -1.04 19.02 13.11
N LEU A 218 -1.29 20.33 13.24
CA LEU A 218 -0.58 21.35 12.48
C LEU A 218 0.89 21.44 12.84
N LEU A 219 1.24 21.32 14.12
CA LEU A 219 2.64 21.32 14.57
C LEU A 219 3.41 20.11 14.05
N VAL A 220 2.80 18.92 14.03
CA VAL A 220 3.38 17.72 13.42
C VAL A 220 3.60 17.93 11.91
N LEU A 221 2.61 18.50 11.21
CA LEU A 221 2.72 18.80 9.78
C LEU A 221 3.85 19.79 9.48
N MET A 222 3.90 20.91 10.21
CA MET A 222 4.94 21.93 10.05
C MET A 222 6.33 21.38 10.38
N SER A 223 6.46 20.65 11.49
CA SER A 223 7.74 20.07 11.92
C SER A 223 8.23 19.01 10.94
N GLY A 224 7.34 18.16 10.42
CA GLY A 224 7.67 17.18 9.39
C GLY A 224 8.11 17.83 8.07
N TRP A 225 7.42 18.90 7.64
CA TRP A 225 7.80 19.67 6.45
C TRP A 225 9.18 20.34 6.62
N VAL A 226 9.42 20.97 7.77
CA VAL A 226 10.72 21.58 8.12
C VAL A 226 11.83 20.52 8.12
N CYS A 227 11.62 19.33 8.69
CA CYS A 227 12.60 18.24 8.63
C CYS A 227 12.93 17.84 7.18
N GLY A 228 11.91 17.75 6.32
CA GLY A 228 12.10 17.44 4.90
C GLY A 228 12.90 18.50 4.14
N GLU A 229 12.63 19.78 4.40
CA GLU A 229 13.37 20.88 3.77
C GLU A 229 14.80 21.03 4.32
N ILE A 230 15.01 20.81 5.63
CA ILE A 230 16.34 20.76 6.24
C ILE A 230 17.17 19.64 5.58
N GLY A 231 16.57 18.46 5.37
CA GLY A 231 17.17 17.32 4.68
C GLY A 231 17.66 17.64 3.26
N LYS A 232 16.98 18.53 2.53
CA LYS A 232 17.38 18.97 1.18
C LYS A 232 18.36 20.14 1.19
N SER A 233 18.32 20.97 2.24
CA SER A 233 19.13 22.20 2.34
C SER A 233 20.63 21.93 2.46
N SER A 234 21.45 22.97 2.28
CA SER A 234 22.90 22.96 2.54
C SER A 234 23.27 23.55 3.91
N LEU A 235 22.28 23.89 4.74
CA LEU A 235 22.48 24.66 5.98
C LEU A 235 23.23 23.88 7.08
N PHE A 236 23.20 22.54 7.04
CA PHE A 236 23.81 21.68 8.07
C PHE A 236 24.89 20.75 7.50
N HIS A 237 25.71 20.22 8.42
CA HIS A 237 26.72 19.22 8.10
C HIS A 237 26.06 17.93 7.56
N ARG A 238 26.74 17.26 6.62
CA ARG A 238 26.18 16.14 5.84
C ARG A 238 25.58 15.01 6.70
N TRP A 239 26.21 14.69 7.84
CA TRP A 239 25.69 13.63 8.72
C TRP A 239 24.38 14.03 9.38
N VAL A 240 24.28 15.28 9.86
CA VAL A 240 23.09 15.80 10.57
C VAL A 240 21.92 15.86 9.60
N ARG A 241 22.17 16.37 8.39
CA ARG A 241 21.17 16.45 7.34
C ARG A 241 20.58 15.09 7.01
N LYS A 242 21.43 14.09 6.83
CA LYS A 242 20.99 12.73 6.51
C LYS A 242 20.21 12.09 7.65
N PHE A 243 20.63 12.31 8.89
CA PHE A 243 19.89 11.86 10.07
C PHE A 243 18.49 12.49 10.16
N ILE A 244 18.38 13.81 9.90
CA ILE A 244 17.09 14.52 9.91
C ILE A 244 16.21 14.07 8.73
N GLU A 245 16.79 13.84 7.55
CA GLU A 245 16.08 13.31 6.39
C GLU A 245 15.50 11.91 6.66
N ASP A 246 16.29 11.04 7.29
CA ASP A 246 15.93 9.64 7.53
C ASP A 246 14.98 9.46 8.74
N TYR A 247 15.17 10.23 9.82
CA TYR A 247 14.43 10.06 11.09
C TYR A 247 13.49 11.21 11.45
N GLY A 248 13.55 12.36 10.76
CA GLY A 248 12.85 13.58 11.18
C GLY A 248 11.35 13.42 11.33
N THR A 249 10.68 12.75 10.39
CA THR A 249 9.24 12.48 10.45
C THR A 249 8.88 11.59 11.65
N VAL A 250 9.68 10.55 11.91
CA VAL A 250 9.41 9.62 13.02
C VAL A 250 9.66 10.28 14.36
N LEU A 251 10.77 11.01 14.50
CA LEU A 251 11.08 11.78 15.71
C LEU A 251 9.99 12.82 16.00
N THR A 252 9.47 13.48 14.97
CA THR A 252 8.35 14.42 15.10
C THR A 252 7.12 13.72 15.68
N ILE A 253 6.73 12.57 15.11
CA ILE A 253 5.57 11.80 15.61
C ILE A 253 5.78 11.41 17.07
N VAL A 254 6.91 10.77 17.39
CA VAL A 254 7.21 10.31 18.76
C VAL A 254 7.25 11.48 19.76
N PHE A 255 7.87 12.59 19.36
CA PHE A 255 7.95 13.79 20.19
C PHE A 255 6.57 14.37 20.47
N PHE A 256 5.73 14.57 19.46
CA PHE A 256 4.40 15.17 19.65
C PHE A 256 3.41 14.22 20.33
N THR A 257 3.53 12.90 20.12
CA THR A 257 2.78 11.91 20.91
C THR A 257 3.17 11.99 22.39
N GLY A 258 4.45 12.15 22.72
CA GLY A 258 4.90 12.35 24.11
C GLY A 258 4.52 13.72 24.69
N PHE A 259 4.57 14.77 23.87
CA PHE A 259 4.29 16.15 24.26
C PHE A 259 2.88 16.34 24.82
N VAL A 260 1.90 15.64 24.26
CA VAL A 260 0.49 15.66 24.73
C VAL A 260 0.37 15.16 26.18
N HIS A 261 1.29 14.29 26.63
CA HIS A 261 1.28 13.75 27.99
C HIS A 261 2.10 14.57 29.00
N PHE A 262 2.76 15.65 28.56
CA PHE A 262 3.65 16.47 29.40
C PHE A 262 3.04 17.85 29.71
N GLY A 263 3.01 18.22 31.00
CA GLY A 263 2.58 19.55 31.48
C GLY A 263 1.07 19.71 31.73
N HIS A 264 0.59 20.96 31.72
CA HIS A 264 -0.81 21.36 31.98
C HIS A 264 -1.83 20.82 30.95
N MET A 265 -1.37 20.16 29.88
CA MET A 265 -2.22 19.51 28.87
C MET A 265 -2.68 18.12 29.30
N ARG A 266 -2.13 17.57 30.39
CA ARG A 266 -2.53 16.25 30.95
C ARG A 266 -3.99 16.24 31.45
N ASP A 267 -4.51 17.40 31.81
CA ASP A 267 -5.88 17.57 32.30
C ASP A 267 -6.92 17.66 31.17
N VAL A 268 -6.47 17.72 29.91
CA VAL A 268 -7.35 17.70 28.72
C VAL A 268 -7.42 16.27 28.19
N SER A 269 -8.63 15.70 28.15
CA SER A 269 -8.88 14.39 27.58
C SER A 269 -8.70 14.41 26.06
N VAL A 270 -7.47 14.16 25.60
CA VAL A 270 -7.20 13.93 24.18
C VAL A 270 -7.68 12.53 23.80
N SER A 271 -8.47 12.44 22.73
CA SER A 271 -9.00 11.17 22.24
C SER A 271 -7.85 10.27 21.79
N THR A 272 -7.61 9.20 22.54
CA THR A 272 -6.69 8.14 22.14
C THR A 272 -7.43 7.10 21.30
N LEU A 273 -6.68 6.38 20.45
CA LEU A 273 -7.24 5.26 19.70
C LEU A 273 -7.93 4.25 20.65
N PRO A 274 -9.16 3.83 20.37
CA PRO A 274 -9.85 2.84 21.20
C PRO A 274 -9.14 1.50 21.04
N ILE A 275 -8.31 1.16 22.03
CA ILE A 275 -7.67 -0.15 22.12
C ILE A 275 -8.54 -1.06 22.98
N SER A 276 -8.96 -2.21 22.45
CA SER A 276 -9.48 -3.30 23.30
C SER A 276 -8.29 -4.08 23.88
N LYS A 277 -8.57 -5.05 24.78
CA LYS A 277 -7.51 -5.90 25.37
C LYS A 277 -6.64 -6.52 24.25
N SER A 278 -5.32 -6.52 24.45
CA SER A 278 -4.36 -7.04 23.47
C SER A 278 -4.73 -8.47 23.03
N PHE A 279 -4.79 -8.71 21.72
CA PHE A 279 -5.11 -10.01 21.11
C PHE A 279 -6.52 -10.55 21.34
N PHE A 280 -7.46 -9.71 21.79
CA PHE A 280 -8.89 -10.06 21.83
C PHE A 280 -9.64 -9.41 20.65
N PRO A 281 -10.64 -10.11 20.08
CA PRO A 281 -11.59 -9.50 19.16
C PRO A 281 -12.28 -8.32 19.81
N THR A 282 -12.69 -7.36 19.00
CA THR A 282 -13.26 -6.10 19.50
C THR A 282 -14.69 -6.28 20.04
N ALA A 283 -15.37 -7.35 19.64
CA ALA A 283 -16.61 -7.84 20.26
C ALA A 283 -16.34 -9.13 21.04
N ASP A 284 -17.20 -9.48 22.00
CA ASP A 284 -17.18 -10.76 22.75
C ASP A 284 -17.55 -11.94 21.82
N ARG A 285 -16.67 -12.25 20.87
CA ARG A 285 -16.80 -13.37 19.91
C ARG A 285 -15.47 -14.09 19.74
N GLY A 286 -15.52 -15.31 19.21
CA GLY A 286 -14.33 -16.02 18.77
C GLY A 286 -13.70 -15.40 17.51
N TRP A 287 -12.40 -15.62 17.32
CA TRP A 287 -11.65 -15.18 16.13
C TRP A 287 -12.21 -15.77 14.83
N LEU A 288 -12.71 -17.00 14.90
CA LEU A 288 -13.27 -17.69 13.74
C LEU A 288 -14.75 -17.36 13.60
N VAL A 289 -15.08 -16.62 12.53
CA VAL A 289 -16.45 -16.27 12.19
C VAL A 289 -17.12 -17.47 11.54
N ARG A 290 -18.34 -17.82 11.98
CA ARG A 290 -19.15 -18.88 11.36
C ARG A 290 -19.70 -18.38 10.01
N PHE A 291 -18.87 -18.43 8.97
CA PHE A 291 -19.24 -18.00 7.63
C PHE A 291 -20.12 -19.03 6.90
N TRP A 292 -20.21 -20.26 7.40
CA TRP A 292 -21.04 -21.32 6.81
C TRP A 292 -22.53 -21.24 7.20
N ASP A 293 -22.88 -20.47 8.24
CA ASP A 293 -24.25 -20.29 8.71
C ASP A 293 -24.98 -19.16 7.95
N LEU A 294 -24.87 -19.14 6.61
CA LEU A 294 -25.46 -18.12 5.75
C LEU A 294 -26.42 -18.72 4.72
N SER A 295 -27.46 -17.96 4.36
CA SER A 295 -28.38 -18.37 3.33
C SER A 295 -27.64 -18.48 1.99
N VAL A 296 -28.00 -19.47 1.16
CA VAL A 296 -27.39 -19.66 -0.16
C VAL A 296 -27.59 -18.41 -1.03
N GLY A 297 -28.71 -17.71 -0.86
CA GLY A 297 -28.98 -16.43 -1.52
C GLY A 297 -27.94 -15.37 -1.18
N ASP A 298 -27.57 -15.22 0.09
CA ASP A 298 -26.56 -14.27 0.53
C ASP A 298 -25.15 -14.63 0.03
N ILE A 299 -24.85 -15.92 -0.10
CA ILE A 299 -23.57 -16.39 -0.64
C ILE A 299 -23.38 -15.95 -2.11
N PHE A 300 -24.43 -16.05 -2.93
CA PHE A 300 -24.38 -15.57 -4.32
C PHE A 300 -24.48 -14.05 -4.42
N LEU A 301 -25.19 -13.40 -3.50
CA LEU A 301 -25.26 -11.95 -3.43
C LEU A 301 -23.89 -11.30 -3.15
N ALA A 302 -22.94 -12.04 -2.58
CA ALA A 302 -21.57 -11.58 -2.35
C ALA A 302 -20.74 -11.46 -3.66
N VAL A 303 -21.14 -12.10 -4.77
CA VAL A 303 -20.34 -12.16 -6.01
C VAL A 303 -20.10 -10.79 -6.63
N PRO A 304 -21.08 -9.88 -6.81
CA PRO A 304 -20.84 -8.54 -7.34
C PRO A 304 -19.89 -7.70 -6.47
N PHE A 305 -20.02 -7.80 -5.14
CA PHE A 305 -19.11 -7.14 -4.22
C PHE A 305 -17.69 -7.68 -4.33
N ALA A 306 -17.55 -9.00 -4.47
CA ALA A 306 -16.26 -9.65 -4.68
C ALA A 306 -15.61 -9.27 -6.01
N LEU A 307 -16.40 -9.11 -7.08
CA LEU A 307 -15.91 -8.62 -8.37
C LEU A 307 -15.35 -7.19 -8.23
N LEU A 308 -16.08 -6.30 -7.57
CA LEU A 308 -15.64 -4.93 -7.33
C LEU A 308 -14.36 -4.89 -6.47
N LEU A 309 -14.30 -5.70 -5.41
CA LEU A 309 -13.11 -5.82 -4.56
C LEU A 309 -11.90 -6.37 -5.36
N THR A 310 -12.13 -7.33 -6.24
CA THR A 310 -11.09 -7.91 -7.11
C THR A 310 -10.54 -6.87 -8.08
N ILE A 311 -11.41 -6.09 -8.70
CA ILE A 311 -11.01 -5.00 -9.59
C ILE A 311 -10.21 -3.95 -8.82
N LEU A 312 -10.66 -3.59 -7.61
CA LEU A 312 -9.97 -2.62 -6.76
C LEU A 312 -8.55 -3.09 -6.40
N PHE A 313 -8.38 -4.33 -5.93
CA PHE A 313 -7.05 -4.88 -5.62
C PHE A 313 -6.17 -4.99 -6.86
N TYR A 314 -6.75 -5.39 -7.98
CA TYR A 314 -6.03 -5.44 -9.25
C TYR A 314 -5.51 -4.06 -9.63
N PHE A 315 -6.32 -3.01 -9.58
CA PHE A 315 -5.86 -1.65 -9.90
C PHE A 315 -4.84 -1.12 -8.88
N ASP A 316 -5.07 -1.29 -7.59
CA ASP A 316 -4.18 -0.77 -6.54
C ASP A 316 -2.79 -1.40 -6.61
N HIS A 317 -2.73 -2.73 -6.75
CA HIS A 317 -1.46 -3.46 -6.85
C HIS A 317 -0.68 -3.07 -8.10
N ASN A 318 -1.37 -2.91 -9.23
CA ASN A 318 -0.73 -2.65 -10.50
C ASN A 318 -0.32 -1.18 -10.67
N GLY A 319 -1.11 -0.24 -10.13
CA GLY A 319 -0.72 1.17 -10.05
C GLY A 319 0.55 1.35 -9.21
N LYS A 320 0.62 0.69 -8.05
CA LYS A 320 1.83 0.69 -7.20
C LYS A 320 3.05 0.11 -7.91
N ARG A 321 2.89 -1.02 -8.63
CA ARG A 321 3.98 -1.61 -9.40
C ARG A 321 4.49 -0.66 -10.50
N LEU A 322 3.59 -0.05 -11.28
CA LEU A 322 3.99 0.83 -12.38
C LEU A 322 4.78 2.05 -11.87
N LEU A 323 4.32 2.67 -10.78
CA LEU A 323 5.00 3.81 -10.14
C LEU A 323 6.41 3.44 -9.65
N LEU A 324 6.62 2.20 -9.20
CA LEU A 324 7.94 1.72 -8.78
C LEU A 324 8.89 1.42 -9.95
N TYR A 325 8.37 0.94 -11.08
CA TYR A 325 9.19 0.60 -12.26
C TYR A 325 9.54 1.81 -13.13
N VAL A 326 8.81 2.92 -13.02
CA VAL A 326 9.08 4.15 -13.76
C VAL A 326 9.68 5.18 -12.82
N PRO A 327 11.02 5.17 -12.60
CA PRO A 327 11.65 6.20 -11.80
C PRO A 327 11.35 7.60 -12.37
N PRO A 328 11.30 8.65 -11.53
CA PRO A 328 11.37 10.02 -12.01
C PRO A 328 12.63 10.18 -12.89
N LEU A 329 12.56 11.01 -13.93
CA LEU A 329 13.66 11.24 -14.89
C LEU A 329 15.02 11.52 -14.22
N SER A 330 15.03 12.01 -12.97
CA SER A 330 16.23 12.28 -12.17
C SER A 330 17.08 11.04 -11.84
N LEU A 331 16.49 9.84 -11.77
CA LEU A 331 17.24 8.60 -11.49
C LEU A 331 17.75 7.88 -12.75
N GLN A 332 17.28 8.27 -13.94
CA GLN A 332 17.82 7.75 -15.20
C GLN A 332 19.13 8.41 -15.61
N GLN A 333 19.47 9.57 -15.02
CA GLN A 333 20.74 10.27 -15.26
C GLN A 333 21.87 9.83 -14.31
N LEU A 334 21.61 8.90 -13.38
CA LEU A 334 22.59 8.40 -12.40
C LEU A 334 22.94 6.92 -12.61
N ARG A 335 22.71 6.38 -13.81
CA ARG A 335 23.29 5.10 -14.25
C ARG A 335 24.17 5.28 -15.47
#